data_AF-A0A838FJX8-F1
#
_entry.id   AF-A0A838FJX8-F1
#
_cell.length_a   1.000
_cell.length_b   1.000
_cell.length_c   1.000
_cell.angle_alpha   90.00
_cell.angle_beta   90.00
_cell.angle_gamma   90.00
#
_symmetry.space_group_name_H-M   'P 1'
#
loop_
_entity.id
_entity.type
_entity.pdbx_description
1 polymer ?
#
loop_
_entity_poly.entity_id
_entity_poly.type
_entity_poly.pdbx_seq_one_letter_code
_entity_poly.pdbx_strand_id
1 'polypeptide(L)'
;MAAIEAQRALLNDPDPVPALTQKLTNALRGALTAVQTTITETFAERAAQLNASDAWKKLTPAQRDDLARVHQLTAPAVAPLATDEEILSAVRASSLAARRDFCDAVPARFIRALDEAARLLEPKAVRVTLPAATLKTEPELDAWLARARTVVAKKLRDGPVIL
;
A
#
# COMPACT_ATOMS: atom_id res chain seq x y z
N MET A 1 12.29 -36.84 57.42
CA MET A 1 11.37 -35.77 56.96
C MET A 1 11.84 -35.02 55.70
N ALA A 2 13.03 -35.31 55.14
CA ALA A 2 13.55 -34.62 53.94
C ALA A 2 12.92 -35.04 52.59
N ALA A 3 12.20 -36.18 52.53
CA ALA A 3 11.65 -36.69 51.26
C ALA A 3 10.38 -35.94 50.80
N ILE A 4 9.59 -35.39 51.74
CA ILE A 4 8.32 -34.71 51.43
C ILE A 4 8.57 -33.28 50.92
N GLU A 5 9.65 -32.62 51.36
CA GLU A 5 10.05 -31.30 50.86
C GLU A 5 10.56 -31.37 49.41
N ALA A 6 11.31 -32.42 49.05
CA ALA A 6 11.78 -32.65 47.69
C ALA A 6 10.64 -32.96 46.70
N GLN A 7 9.54 -33.57 47.15
CA GLN A 7 8.36 -33.86 46.32
C GLN A 7 7.41 -32.67 46.12
N ARG A 8 7.55 -31.56 46.86
CA ARG A 8 6.81 -30.32 46.57
C ARG A 8 7.37 -29.56 45.37
N ALA A 9 8.63 -29.79 45.00
CA ALA A 9 9.22 -29.20 43.80
C ALA A 9 8.61 -29.75 42.49
N LEU A 10 7.98 -30.94 42.54
CA LEU A 10 7.28 -31.58 41.42
C LEU A 10 5.88 -31.01 41.15
N LEU A 11 5.33 -30.19 42.06
CA LEU A 11 4.01 -29.55 41.95
C LEU A 11 4.08 -28.07 41.55
N ASN A 12 5.28 -27.52 41.37
CA ASN A 12 5.44 -26.22 40.71
C ASN A 12 5.26 -26.45 39.20
N ASP A 13 4.00 -26.51 38.77
CA ASP A 13 3.66 -26.35 37.36
C ASP A 13 4.20 -24.97 36.93
N PRO A 14 5.20 -24.91 36.03
CA PRO A 14 5.84 -23.64 35.70
C PRO A 14 4.80 -22.72 35.08
N ASP A 15 4.67 -21.51 35.64
CA ASP A 15 3.77 -20.49 35.12
C ASP A 15 3.94 -20.36 33.59
N PRO A 16 2.92 -20.69 32.78
CA PRO A 16 3.04 -20.67 31.33
C PRO A 16 2.95 -19.25 30.76
N VAL A 17 2.56 -18.25 31.57
CA VAL A 17 2.33 -16.88 31.13
C VAL A 17 3.55 -16.25 30.47
N PRO A 18 4.79 -16.36 30.99
CA PRO A 18 5.97 -15.80 30.33
C PRO A 18 6.21 -16.39 28.94
N ALA A 19 6.00 -17.70 28.77
CA ALA A 19 6.16 -18.36 27.48
C ALA A 19 5.10 -17.94 26.46
N LEU A 20 3.85 -17.77 26.91
CA LEU A 20 2.75 -17.27 26.07
C LEU A 20 2.97 -15.81 25.67
N THR A 21 3.40 -14.97 26.61
CA THR A 21 3.74 -13.56 26.36
C THR A 21 4.84 -13.45 25.32
N GLN A 22 5.93 -14.23 25.44
CA GLN A 22 7.01 -14.22 24.46
C GLN A 22 6.53 -14.64 23.07
N LYS A 23 5.68 -15.68 22.97
CA LYS A 23 5.10 -16.11 21.69
C LYS A 23 4.26 -15.01 21.05
N LEU A 24 3.43 -14.34 21.85
CA LEU A 24 2.60 -13.23 21.38
C LEU A 24 3.45 -12.05 20.91
N THR A 25 4.44 -11.63 21.70
CA THR A 25 5.38 -10.56 21.35
C THR A 25 6.09 -10.87 20.03
N ASN A 26 6.58 -12.09 19.84
CA ASN A 26 7.24 -12.50 18.61
C ASN A 26 6.28 -12.47 17.40
N ALA A 27 5.04 -12.94 17.58
CA ALA A 27 4.02 -12.91 16.53
C ALA A 27 3.66 -11.47 16.14
N LEU A 28 3.50 -10.57 17.13
CA LEU A 28 3.23 -9.15 16.90
C LEU A 28 4.39 -8.47 16.18
N ARG A 29 5.63 -8.73 16.61
CA ARG A 29 6.84 -8.23 15.94
C ARG A 29 6.86 -8.67 14.48
N GLY A 30 6.68 -9.96 14.22
CA GLY A 30 6.65 -10.50 12.86
C GLY A 30 5.57 -9.85 11.98
N ALA A 31 4.35 -9.72 12.50
CA ALA A 31 3.24 -9.10 11.77
C ALA A 31 3.46 -7.61 11.49
N LEU A 32 3.97 -6.85 12.46
CA LEU A 32 4.29 -5.43 12.31
C LEU A 32 5.40 -5.22 11.29
N THR A 33 6.49 -5.99 11.39
CA THR A 33 7.59 -5.97 10.42
C THR A 33 7.08 -6.28 9.02
N ALA A 34 6.28 -7.34 8.85
CA ALA A 34 5.75 -7.73 7.55
C ALA A 34 4.92 -6.61 6.91
N VAL A 35 3.97 -6.03 7.65
CA VAL A 35 3.13 -4.94 7.14
C VAL A 35 3.96 -3.69 6.81
N GLN A 36 4.95 -3.36 7.65
CA GLN A 36 5.85 -2.23 7.41
C GLN A 36 6.72 -2.42 6.17
N THR A 37 7.24 -3.63 5.95
CA THR A 37 7.93 -3.99 4.72
C THR A 37 7.01 -3.84 3.51
N THR A 38 5.79 -4.39 3.56
CA THR A 38 4.83 -4.26 2.46
C THR A 38 4.50 -2.81 2.14
N ILE A 39 4.28 -1.97 3.14
CA ILE A 39 4.05 -0.53 2.94
C ILE A 39 5.27 0.09 2.25
N THR A 40 6.47 -0.17 2.75
CA THR A 40 7.72 0.40 2.21
C THR A 40 7.95 0.00 0.75
N GLU A 41 7.80 -1.28 0.44
CA GLU A 41 7.92 -1.82 -0.92
C GLU A 41 6.86 -1.25 -1.86
N THR A 42 5.60 -1.19 -1.42
CA THR A 42 4.50 -0.61 -2.20
C THR A 42 4.77 0.87 -2.50
N PHE A 43 5.21 1.66 -1.51
CA PHE A 43 5.57 3.05 -1.74
C PHE A 43 6.75 3.19 -2.73
N ALA A 44 7.79 2.36 -2.60
CA ALA A 44 8.93 2.39 -3.51
C ALA A 44 8.53 2.05 -4.95
N GLU A 45 7.72 1.00 -5.14
CA GLU A 45 7.20 0.60 -6.45
C GLU A 45 6.34 1.71 -7.09
N ARG A 46 5.40 2.27 -6.31
CA ARG A 46 4.50 3.32 -6.81
C ARG A 46 5.24 4.64 -7.07
N ALA A 47 6.23 4.99 -6.25
CA ALA A 47 7.09 6.14 -6.49
C ALA A 47 7.93 5.96 -7.75
N ALA A 48 8.42 4.75 -8.03
CA ALA A 48 9.12 4.47 -9.29
C ALA A 48 8.19 4.62 -10.50
N GLN A 49 6.96 4.11 -10.43
CA GLN A 49 5.94 4.29 -11.48
C GLN A 49 5.59 5.77 -11.69
N LEU A 50 5.42 6.51 -10.60
CA LEU A 50 5.16 7.96 -10.63
C LEU A 50 6.30 8.71 -11.32
N ASN A 51 7.55 8.42 -10.95
CA ASN A 51 8.73 9.06 -11.54
C ASN A 51 8.99 8.64 -13.00
N ALA A 52 8.50 7.47 -13.42
CA ALA A 52 8.57 7.02 -14.81
C ALA A 52 7.55 7.74 -15.71
N SER A 53 6.46 8.28 -15.15
CA SER A 53 5.39 8.95 -15.91
C SER A 53 5.84 10.25 -16.56
N ASP A 54 5.51 10.40 -17.84
CA ASP A 54 5.79 11.62 -18.60
C ASP A 54 5.01 12.83 -18.09
N ALA A 55 3.77 12.61 -17.61
CA ALA A 55 2.99 13.67 -16.99
C ALA A 55 3.69 14.17 -15.72
N TRP A 56 4.22 13.27 -14.89
CA TRP A 56 4.89 13.66 -13.66
C TRP A 56 6.22 14.41 -13.92
N LYS A 57 7.00 13.96 -14.91
CA LYS A 57 8.29 14.59 -15.27
C LYS A 57 8.15 16.03 -15.78
N LYS A 58 7.04 16.34 -16.45
CA LYS A 58 6.77 17.67 -17.01
C LYS A 58 6.32 18.71 -15.97
N LEU A 59 5.97 18.28 -14.76
CA LEU A 59 5.58 19.18 -13.67
C LEU A 59 6.78 19.93 -13.07
N THR A 60 6.54 21.17 -12.65
CA THR A 60 7.50 21.93 -11.84
C THR A 60 7.68 21.30 -10.46
N PRO A 61 8.81 21.54 -9.76
CA PRO A 61 9.02 21.03 -8.40
C PRO A 61 7.90 21.41 -7.43
N ALA A 62 7.45 22.68 -7.46
CA ALA A 62 6.36 23.16 -6.62
C ALA A 62 5.04 22.42 -6.85
N GLN A 63 4.71 22.08 -8.12
CA GLN A 63 3.51 21.30 -8.44
C GLN A 63 3.63 19.85 -7.96
N ARG A 64 4.83 19.25 -8.04
CA ARG A 64 5.07 17.90 -7.53
C ARG A 64 4.94 17.85 -6.01
N ASP A 65 5.51 18.84 -5.32
CA ASP A 65 5.41 18.94 -3.86
C ASP A 65 3.96 19.15 -3.41
N ASP A 66 3.20 19.98 -4.13
CA ASP A 66 1.79 20.21 -3.83
C ASP A 66 0.96 18.93 -4.02
N LEU A 67 1.11 18.22 -5.14
CA LEU A 67 0.43 16.95 -5.39
C LEU A 67 0.85 15.86 -4.40
N ALA A 68 2.14 15.79 -4.03
CA ALA A 68 2.63 14.84 -3.04
C ALA A 68 1.99 15.09 -1.67
N ARG A 69 1.82 16.36 -1.29
CA ARG A 69 1.13 16.76 -0.06
C ARG A 69 -0.36 16.46 -0.10
N VAL A 70 -1.05 16.85 -1.18
CA VAL A 70 -2.51 16.66 -1.35
C VAL A 70 -2.89 15.18 -1.35
N HIS A 71 -2.12 14.34 -2.05
CA HIS A 71 -2.40 12.90 -2.16
C HIS A 71 -1.68 12.05 -1.11
N GLN A 72 -0.95 12.68 -0.18
CA GLN A 72 -0.20 12.01 0.89
C GLN A 72 0.74 10.92 0.34
N LEU A 73 1.60 11.29 -0.62
CA LEU A 73 2.53 10.39 -1.31
C LEU A 73 3.85 10.19 -0.52
N THR A 74 3.88 10.56 0.74
CA THR A 74 5.02 10.37 1.64
C THR A 74 4.81 9.09 2.44
N ALA A 75 5.81 8.20 2.40
CA ALA A 75 5.80 6.99 3.21
C ALA A 75 5.80 7.35 4.71
N PRO A 76 5.01 6.66 5.55
CA PRO A 76 5.03 6.87 6.98
C PRO A 76 6.39 6.45 7.56
N ALA A 77 6.76 7.06 8.70
CA ALA A 77 7.99 6.70 9.39
C ALA A 77 7.97 5.24 9.84
N VAL A 78 9.15 4.60 9.77
CA VAL A 78 9.34 3.23 10.24
C VAL A 78 9.35 3.23 11.78
N ALA A 79 8.33 2.64 12.38
CA ALA A 79 8.30 2.39 13.83
C ALA A 79 9.42 1.42 14.24
N PRO A 80 10.15 1.70 15.34
CA PRO A 80 11.08 0.74 15.92
C PRO A 80 10.32 -0.44 16.54
N LEU A 81 10.91 -1.64 16.51
CA LEU A 81 10.30 -2.90 16.94
C LEU A 81 11.31 -3.84 17.66
N ALA A 82 12.37 -3.28 18.23
CA ALA A 82 13.43 -4.03 18.89
C ALA A 82 13.02 -4.51 20.29
N THR A 83 12.30 -3.68 21.05
CA THR A 83 11.84 -3.97 22.42
C THR A 83 10.33 -4.20 22.51
N ASP A 84 9.88 -4.76 23.63
CA ASP A 84 8.47 -5.05 23.88
C ASP A 84 7.67 -3.75 24.06
N GLU A 85 8.27 -2.74 24.70
CA GLU A 85 7.70 -1.39 24.82
C GLU A 85 7.49 -0.73 23.45
N GLU A 86 8.45 -0.91 22.54
CA GLU A 86 8.36 -0.38 21.17
C GLU A 86 7.24 -1.06 20.38
N ILE A 87 7.11 -2.39 20.50
CA ILE A 87 6.02 -3.15 19.90
C ILE A 87 4.66 -2.68 20.43
N LEU A 88 4.54 -2.53 21.75
CA LEU A 88 3.31 -2.03 22.39
C LEU A 88 2.98 -0.62 21.93
N SER A 89 3.97 0.28 21.88
CA SER A 89 3.81 1.65 21.37
C SER A 89 3.32 1.64 19.92
N ALA A 90 3.92 0.81 19.07
CA ALA A 90 3.52 0.66 17.68
C ALA A 90 2.06 0.19 17.57
N VAL A 91 1.67 -0.89 18.27
CA VAL A 91 0.29 -1.40 18.23
C VAL A 91 -0.73 -0.38 18.76
N ARG A 92 -0.35 0.43 19.75
CA ARG A 92 -1.22 1.50 20.29
C ARG A 92 -1.36 2.68 19.33
N ALA A 93 -0.30 3.04 18.63
CA ALA A 93 -0.32 4.14 17.66
C ALA A 93 -1.20 3.85 16.45
N SER A 94 -1.24 2.58 16.01
CA SER A 94 -2.11 2.13 14.93
C SER A 94 -2.29 0.61 15.03
N SER A 95 -3.47 0.09 14.68
CA SER A 95 -3.70 -1.35 14.66
C SER A 95 -3.09 -2.01 13.42
N LEU A 96 -2.91 -3.33 13.42
CA LEU A 96 -2.48 -4.07 12.22
C LEU A 96 -3.48 -3.90 11.06
N ALA A 97 -4.78 -3.89 11.38
CA ALA A 97 -5.85 -3.67 10.40
C ALA A 97 -5.74 -2.27 9.76
N ALA A 98 -5.61 -1.22 10.56
CA ALA A 98 -5.49 0.15 10.05
C ALA A 98 -4.25 0.34 9.16
N ARG A 99 -3.14 -0.35 9.46
CA ARG A 99 -1.95 -0.35 8.58
C ARG A 99 -2.18 -1.11 7.28
N ARG A 100 -2.93 -2.21 7.30
CA ARG A 100 -3.32 -2.93 6.08
C ARG A 100 -4.22 -2.06 5.20
N ASP A 101 -5.25 -1.46 5.79
CA ASP A 101 -6.16 -0.54 5.08
C ASP A 101 -5.38 0.64 4.46
N PHE A 102 -4.41 1.17 5.20
CA PHE A 102 -3.52 2.19 4.68
C PHE A 102 -2.72 1.70 3.47
N CYS A 103 -2.10 0.51 3.57
CA CYS A 103 -1.36 -0.11 2.47
C CYS A 103 -2.22 -0.30 1.21
N ASP A 104 -3.45 -0.79 1.38
CA ASP A 104 -4.39 -1.02 0.28
C ASP A 104 -4.85 0.30 -0.37
N ALA A 105 -4.84 1.40 0.38
CA ALA A 105 -5.15 2.73 -0.14
C ALA A 105 -3.99 3.37 -0.92
N VAL A 106 -2.73 2.96 -0.70
CA VAL A 106 -1.54 3.58 -1.33
C VAL A 106 -1.64 3.60 -2.86
N PRO A 107 -1.90 2.48 -3.56
CA PRO A 107 -1.97 2.49 -5.02
C PRO A 107 -2.99 3.49 -5.57
N ALA A 108 -4.17 3.59 -4.95
CA ALA A 108 -5.22 4.51 -5.36
C ALA A 108 -4.81 5.98 -5.22
N ARG A 109 -4.03 6.32 -4.20
CA ARG A 109 -3.49 7.69 -4.00
C ARG A 109 -2.54 8.08 -5.12
N PHE A 110 -1.63 7.17 -5.50
CA PHE A 110 -0.69 7.41 -6.59
C PHE A 110 -1.39 7.55 -7.95
N ILE A 111 -2.42 6.75 -8.22
CA ILE A 111 -3.23 6.89 -9.44
C ILE A 111 -3.90 8.26 -9.49
N ARG A 112 -4.51 8.72 -8.38
CA ARG A 112 -5.15 10.05 -8.32
C ARG A 112 -4.14 11.18 -8.55
N ALA A 113 -2.94 11.07 -7.99
CA ALA A 113 -1.89 12.06 -8.22
C ALA A 113 -1.45 12.11 -9.69
N LEU A 114 -1.34 10.96 -10.36
CA LEU A 114 -1.03 10.90 -11.80
C LEU A 114 -2.15 11.51 -12.65
N ASP A 115 -3.40 11.24 -12.30
CA ASP A 115 -4.56 11.79 -13.00
C ASP A 115 -4.60 13.32 -12.88
N GLU A 116 -4.33 13.84 -11.69
CA GLU A 116 -4.27 15.28 -11.45
C GLU A 116 -3.06 15.93 -12.13
N ALA A 117 -1.89 15.28 -12.10
CA ALA A 117 -0.72 15.71 -12.86
C ALA A 117 -1.03 15.84 -14.36
N ALA A 118 -1.71 14.84 -14.94
CA ALA A 118 -2.11 14.88 -16.34
C ALA A 118 -3.12 16.01 -16.62
N ARG A 119 -4.07 16.24 -15.72
CA ARG A 119 -5.05 17.33 -15.83
C ARG A 119 -4.42 18.72 -15.72
N LEU A 120 -3.38 18.89 -14.89
CA LEU A 120 -2.67 20.17 -14.76
C LEU A 120 -1.90 20.52 -16.04
N LEU A 121 -1.36 19.53 -16.74
CA LEU A 121 -0.62 19.74 -17.99
C LEU A 121 -1.53 19.95 -19.18
N GLU A 122 -2.62 19.19 -19.25
CA GLU A 122 -3.58 19.27 -20.34
C GLU A 122 -5.00 19.45 -19.78
N PRO A 123 -5.38 20.67 -19.34
CA PRO A 123 -6.67 20.92 -18.70
C PRO A 123 -7.88 20.69 -19.62
N LYS A 124 -7.65 20.57 -20.94
CA LYS A 124 -8.65 20.20 -21.94
C LYS A 124 -8.71 18.69 -22.22
N ALA A 125 -7.82 17.89 -21.63
CA ALA A 125 -7.77 16.46 -21.90
C ALA A 125 -8.92 15.73 -21.20
N VAL A 126 -9.56 14.81 -21.92
CA VAL A 126 -10.70 14.02 -21.43
C VAL A 126 -10.21 12.63 -21.04
N ARG A 127 -10.41 12.25 -19.77
CA ARG A 127 -10.09 10.89 -19.31
C ARG A 127 -11.08 9.89 -19.90
N VAL A 128 -10.55 8.79 -20.43
CA VAL A 128 -11.34 7.72 -21.04
C VAL A 128 -10.96 6.39 -20.41
N THR A 129 -11.86 5.85 -19.60
CA THR A 129 -11.71 4.48 -19.09
C THR A 129 -12.01 3.50 -20.22
N LEU A 130 -11.03 2.65 -20.55
CA LEU A 130 -11.23 1.57 -21.50
C LEU A 130 -12.18 0.51 -20.91
N PRO A 131 -13.03 -0.11 -21.74
CA PRO A 131 -13.99 -1.10 -21.27
C PRO A 131 -13.26 -2.33 -20.70
N ALA A 132 -13.53 -2.72 -19.46
CA ALA A 132 -12.98 -3.95 -18.88
C ALA A 132 -13.52 -5.18 -19.63
N ALA A 133 -12.64 -6.11 -19.99
CA ALA A 133 -13.04 -7.37 -20.62
C ALA A 133 -12.07 -8.49 -20.23
N THR A 134 -12.60 -9.70 -20.06
CA THR A 134 -11.81 -10.94 -19.97
C THR A 134 -11.79 -11.57 -21.35
N LEU A 135 -10.61 -11.57 -21.98
CA LEU A 135 -10.41 -12.05 -23.35
C LEU A 135 -9.85 -13.47 -23.30
N LYS A 136 -10.44 -14.40 -24.06
CA LYS A 136 -10.04 -15.81 -24.09
C LYS A 136 -9.54 -16.27 -25.46
N THR A 137 -9.83 -15.50 -26.51
CA THR A 137 -9.48 -15.84 -27.89
C THR A 137 -9.02 -14.58 -28.66
N GLU A 138 -8.19 -14.74 -29.70
CA GLU A 138 -7.76 -13.63 -30.57
C GLU A 138 -8.92 -12.86 -31.22
N PRO A 139 -9.99 -13.51 -31.72
CA PRO A 139 -11.16 -12.79 -32.24
C PRO A 139 -11.85 -11.90 -31.19
N GLU A 140 -11.86 -12.32 -29.92
CA GLU A 140 -12.39 -11.50 -28.82
C GLU A 140 -11.51 -10.27 -28.57
N LEU A 141 -10.18 -10.42 -28.67
CA LEU A 141 -9.23 -9.31 -28.56
C LEU A 141 -9.45 -8.28 -29.68
N ASP A 142 -9.57 -8.72 -30.94
CA ASP A 142 -9.80 -7.82 -32.07
C ASP A 142 -11.12 -7.06 -31.94
N ALA A 143 -12.19 -7.77 -31.54
CA ALA A 143 -13.47 -7.14 -31.28
C ALA A 143 -13.39 -6.13 -30.13
N TRP A 144 -12.60 -6.41 -29.09
CA TRP A 144 -12.37 -5.49 -27.99
C TRP A 144 -11.56 -4.27 -28.40
N LEU A 145 -10.47 -4.45 -29.18
CA LEU A 145 -9.65 -3.36 -29.72
C LEU A 145 -10.47 -2.44 -30.64
N ALA A 146 -11.36 -3.01 -31.47
CA ALA A 146 -12.26 -2.23 -32.31
C ALA A 146 -13.18 -1.34 -31.46
N ARG A 147 -13.76 -1.89 -30.38
CA ARG A 147 -14.59 -1.12 -29.43
C ARG A 147 -13.78 -0.03 -28.71
N ALA A 148 -12.62 -0.37 -28.18
CA ALA A 148 -11.71 0.56 -27.51
C ALA A 148 -11.34 1.72 -28.46
N ARG A 149 -10.96 1.40 -29.71
CA ARG A 149 -10.64 2.38 -30.75
C ARG A 149 -11.80 3.35 -31.00
N THR A 150 -13.03 2.86 -31.12
CA THR A 150 -14.20 3.72 -31.33
C THR A 150 -14.43 4.67 -30.14
N VAL A 151 -14.28 4.18 -28.92
CA VAL A 151 -14.44 4.99 -27.70
C VAL A 151 -13.38 6.09 -27.64
N VAL A 152 -12.12 5.75 -27.86
CA VAL A 152 -11.00 6.72 -27.85
C VAL A 152 -11.12 7.71 -29.00
N ALA A 153 -11.40 7.26 -30.22
CA ALA A 153 -11.51 8.13 -31.40
C ALA A 153 -12.66 9.14 -31.29
N LYS A 154 -13.77 8.77 -30.63
CA LYS A 154 -14.86 9.71 -30.35
C LYS A 154 -14.41 10.82 -29.41
N LYS A 155 -13.70 10.45 -28.34
CA LYS A 155 -13.24 11.37 -27.29
C LYS A 155 -12.06 12.23 -27.73
N LEU A 156 -11.24 11.74 -28.66
CA LEU A 156 -10.14 12.49 -29.27
C LEU A 156 -10.62 13.71 -30.07
N ARG A 157 -11.88 13.69 -30.55
CA ARG A 157 -12.50 14.85 -31.21
C ARG A 157 -12.82 15.99 -30.25
N ASP A 158 -13.03 15.66 -28.97
CA ASP A 158 -13.38 16.63 -27.92
C ASP A 158 -12.12 17.23 -27.25
N GLY A 159 -10.96 16.58 -27.42
CA GLY A 159 -9.67 17.03 -26.88
C GLY A 159 -8.65 15.88 -26.79
N PRO A 160 -7.43 16.15 -26.31
CA PRO A 160 -6.46 15.11 -26.00
C PRO A 160 -7.05 14.08 -25.03
N VAL A 161 -6.68 12.80 -25.15
CA VAL A 161 -7.26 11.72 -24.33
C VAL A 161 -6.20 11.10 -23.43
N ILE A 162 -6.56 10.90 -22.16
CA ILE A 162 -5.77 10.17 -21.17
C ILE A 162 -6.45 8.81 -20.94
N LEU A 163 -5.71 7.70 -21.14
CA LEU A 163 -6.17 6.30 -21.03
C LEU A 163 -5.75 5.66 -19.70
#